data_AF-A0A0Q8PC10-F1
#
_entry.id   AF-A0A0Q8PC10-F1
#
_cell.length_a   1.000
_cell.length_b   1.000
_cell.length_c   1.000
_cell.angle_alpha   90.00
_cell.angle_beta   90.00
_cell.angle_gamma   90.00
#
_symmetry.space_group_name_H-M   'P 1'
#
loop_
_entity.id
_entity.type
_entity.pdbx_description
1 polymer ?
#
loop_
_entity_poly.entity_id
_entity_poly.type
_entity_poly.pdbx_seq_one_letter_code
_entity_poly.pdbx_strand_id
1 'polypeptide(L)'
;MHSLNRTWHALWRFIAGSSSSDNRNADIRVRERSEPGYNGIAESEHFDGRWLAALCEPIFEQVHVAQRNSELARQEALRKDRRAKRRSLTLLLKLLNQKQRQEFREVRHFHVVGGRTGNRYRIHVGSISNIDVLHRNGTVRHRLCVQPTGDVPTYDVMAAQLLHLQDPDTELRFLRKANVHPARIENYTF
;
A
#
# COMPACT_ATOMS: atom_id res chain seq x y z
N MET A 1 -38.67 17.68 24.98
CA MET A 1 -37.56 17.21 24.12
C MET A 1 -36.49 16.47 24.94
N HIS A 2 -36.77 15.27 25.47
CA HIS A 2 -35.81 14.50 26.29
C HIS A 2 -35.74 12.98 25.99
N SER A 3 -36.35 12.51 24.88
CA SER A 3 -36.38 11.07 24.52
C SER A 3 -35.16 10.61 23.68
N LEU A 4 -34.40 11.54 23.10
CA LEU A 4 -33.29 11.20 22.18
C LEU A 4 -32.01 10.70 22.88
N ASN A 5 -31.84 10.88 24.19
CA ASN A 5 -30.53 10.64 24.82
C ASN A 5 -30.26 9.18 25.23
N ARG A 6 -31.29 8.34 25.36
CA ARG A 6 -31.13 6.96 25.86
C ARG A 6 -30.78 5.96 24.76
N THR A 7 -31.30 6.18 23.55
CA THR A 7 -31.04 5.34 22.37
C THR A 7 -29.61 5.51 21.85
N TRP A 8 -29.05 6.71 21.91
CA TRP A 8 -27.65 6.97 21.55
C TRP A 8 -26.65 6.24 22.46
N HIS A 9 -26.89 6.17 23.78
CA HIS A 9 -26.00 5.47 24.70
C HIS A 9 -26.01 3.94 24.53
N ALA A 10 -27.16 3.35 24.17
CA ALA A 10 -27.25 1.92 23.87
C ALA A 10 -26.54 1.56 22.55
N LEU A 11 -26.72 2.39 21.52
CA LEU A 11 -26.04 2.25 20.23
C LEU A 11 -24.51 2.38 20.38
N TRP A 12 -24.05 3.32 21.22
CA TRP A 12 -22.62 3.50 21.48
C TRP A 12 -22.00 2.33 22.25
N ARG A 13 -22.72 1.72 23.19
CA ARG A 13 -22.25 0.52 23.92
C ARG A 13 -22.13 -0.72 23.03
N PHE A 14 -23.00 -0.88 22.04
CA PHE A 14 -22.93 -2.00 21.09
C PHE A 14 -21.77 -1.84 20.08
N ILE A 15 -21.55 -0.61 19.59
CA ILE A 15 -20.44 -0.28 18.67
C ILE A 15 -19.08 -0.32 19.41
N ALA A 16 -19.01 0.18 20.65
CA ALA A 16 -17.79 0.15 21.45
C ALA A 16 -17.46 -1.27 21.97
N GLY A 17 -18.46 -2.14 22.15
CA GLY A 17 -18.30 -3.52 22.63
C GLY A 17 -17.82 -4.53 21.59
N SER A 18 -17.79 -4.17 20.30
CA SER A 18 -17.33 -5.05 19.21
C SER A 18 -15.86 -4.86 18.82
N SER A 19 -15.11 -4.09 19.62
CA SER A 19 -13.66 -3.94 19.51
C SER A 19 -12.96 -4.60 20.70
N SER A 20 -12.73 -5.91 20.65
CA SER A 20 -11.81 -6.57 21.59
C SER A 20 -11.04 -7.69 20.90
N SER A 21 -9.86 -7.34 20.39
CA SER A 21 -8.66 -8.15 20.57
C SER A 21 -7.62 -7.33 21.33
N ASP A 22 -7.38 -7.76 22.58
CA ASP A 22 -6.21 -7.57 23.45
C ASP A 22 -5.49 -6.22 23.52
N ASN A 23 -5.55 -5.55 24.68
CA ASN A 23 -4.44 -5.58 25.65
C ASN A 23 -4.67 -4.79 26.96
N ARG A 24 -4.32 -5.46 28.08
CA ARG A 24 -3.67 -4.97 29.32
C ARG A 24 -4.37 -3.98 30.26
N ASN A 25 -4.63 -4.50 31.48
CA ASN A 25 -4.37 -3.93 32.81
C ASN A 25 -4.55 -2.42 33.03
N ALA A 26 -5.58 -2.03 33.79
CA ALA A 26 -5.42 -1.15 34.95
C ALA A 26 -6.66 -1.19 35.85
N ASP A 27 -6.40 -1.51 37.10
CA ASP A 27 -7.23 -1.49 38.29
C ASP A 27 -7.64 -0.04 38.62
N ILE A 28 -8.93 0.30 38.57
CA ILE A 28 -9.45 1.57 39.10
C ILE A 28 -10.79 1.33 39.79
N ARG A 29 -10.75 1.33 41.13
CA ARG A 29 -11.91 1.45 42.02
C ARG A 29 -12.63 2.77 41.73
N VAL A 30 -13.89 2.71 41.28
CA VAL A 30 -14.78 3.88 41.26
C VAL A 30 -15.94 3.66 42.23
N ARG A 31 -15.87 4.49 43.26
CA ARG A 31 -16.76 4.79 44.38
C ARG A 31 -18.24 4.85 44.00
N GLU A 32 -19.06 4.05 44.68
CA GLU A 32 -20.52 4.13 44.66
C GLU A 32 -21.00 5.53 45.10
N ARG A 33 -21.87 6.14 44.28
CA ARG A 33 -22.69 7.29 44.69
C ARG A 33 -24.15 6.96 44.40
N SER A 34 -24.92 7.11 45.46
CA SER A 34 -26.32 6.77 45.68
C SER A 34 -27.27 7.35 44.63
N GLU A 35 -28.18 6.52 44.14
CA GLU A 35 -29.38 6.93 43.40
C GLU A 35 -30.45 7.52 44.34
N PRO A 36 -31.24 8.52 43.92
CA PRO A 36 -32.56 8.75 44.49
C PRO A 36 -33.60 7.93 43.73
N GLY A 37 -34.37 7.16 44.50
CA GLY A 37 -35.34 6.20 44.02
C GLY A 37 -36.46 6.77 43.15
N TYR A 38 -36.97 5.91 42.28
CA TYR A 38 -38.21 6.12 41.56
C TYR A 38 -39.15 4.95 41.89
N ASN A 39 -40.23 5.26 42.59
CA ASN A 39 -41.30 4.33 42.93
C ASN A 39 -42.07 3.92 41.67
N GLY A 40 -42.55 2.67 41.70
CA GLY A 40 -42.92 1.89 40.54
C GLY A 40 -44.14 2.36 39.76
N ILE A 41 -44.19 1.90 38.52
CA ILE A 41 -45.42 1.41 37.88
C ILE A 41 -45.03 0.13 37.13
N ALA A 42 -45.73 -0.94 37.45
CA ALA A 42 -45.64 -2.22 36.77
C ALA A 42 -46.22 -2.08 35.36
N GLU A 43 -45.39 -2.34 34.35
CA GLU A 43 -45.81 -2.81 33.03
C GLU A 43 -44.58 -3.47 32.42
N SER A 44 -44.40 -4.76 32.69
CA SER A 44 -43.43 -5.57 31.99
C SER A 44 -43.96 -5.80 30.57
N GLU A 45 -43.84 -4.79 29.71
CA GLU A 45 -43.87 -5.03 28.28
C GLU A 45 -42.72 -5.97 27.97
N HIS A 46 -43.08 -7.18 27.57
CA HIS A 46 -42.17 -8.17 27.03
C HIS A 46 -41.55 -7.56 25.77
N PHE A 47 -40.45 -6.81 25.95
CA PHE A 47 -39.74 -6.14 24.87
C PHE A 47 -38.98 -7.22 24.09
N ASP A 48 -39.72 -7.90 23.22
CA ASP A 48 -39.23 -8.95 22.35
C ASP A 48 -38.07 -8.39 21.52
N GLY A 49 -36.86 -8.93 21.73
CA GLY A 49 -35.65 -8.56 20.97
C GLY A 49 -35.77 -8.73 19.45
N ARG A 50 -36.90 -9.29 18.98
CA ARG A 50 -37.34 -9.31 17.57
C ARG A 50 -37.39 -7.92 16.94
N TRP A 51 -37.74 -6.86 17.67
CA TRP A 51 -37.81 -5.50 17.10
C TRP A 51 -36.42 -4.92 16.79
N LEU A 52 -35.41 -5.22 17.61
CA LEU A 52 -34.01 -4.85 17.35
C LEU A 52 -33.42 -5.65 16.18
N ALA A 53 -33.75 -6.93 16.06
CA ALA A 53 -33.33 -7.76 14.92
C ALA A 53 -33.90 -7.23 13.60
N ALA A 54 -35.20 -6.88 13.56
CA ALA A 54 -35.86 -6.35 12.36
C ALA A 54 -35.33 -4.96 11.92
N LEU A 55 -34.86 -4.13 12.86
CA LEU A 55 -34.25 -2.83 12.55
C LEU A 55 -32.77 -2.93 12.13
N CYS A 56 -32.04 -3.94 12.62
CA CYS A 56 -30.62 -4.11 12.32
C CYS A 56 -30.35 -5.02 11.11
N GLU A 57 -31.27 -5.93 10.76
CA GLU A 57 -31.13 -6.83 9.59
C GLU A 57 -30.81 -6.10 8.27
N PRO A 58 -31.49 -5.00 7.91
CA PRO A 58 -31.18 -4.26 6.69
C PRO A 58 -29.76 -3.68 6.69
N ILE A 59 -29.25 -3.30 7.87
CA ILE A 59 -27.90 -2.75 8.04
C ILE A 59 -26.86 -3.87 7.91
N PHE A 60 -27.09 -5.04 8.53
CA PHE A 60 -26.19 -6.18 8.39
C PHE A 60 -26.12 -6.71 6.95
N GLU A 61 -27.26 -6.80 6.25
CA GLU A 61 -27.27 -7.20 4.84
C GLU A 61 -26.51 -6.19 3.97
N GLN A 62 -26.71 -4.89 4.19
CA GLN A 62 -25.95 -3.85 3.49
C GLN A 62 -24.44 -3.95 3.75
N VAL A 63 -24.03 -4.21 5.00
CA VAL A 63 -22.62 -4.41 5.35
C VAL A 63 -22.06 -5.66 4.66
N HIS A 64 -22.81 -6.78 4.64
CA HIS A 64 -22.39 -8.00 3.95
C HIS A 64 -22.31 -7.83 2.43
N VAL A 65 -23.24 -7.10 1.82
CA VAL A 65 -23.16 -6.73 0.39
C VAL A 65 -21.95 -5.85 0.13
N ALA A 66 -21.69 -4.83 0.95
CA ALA A 66 -20.53 -3.96 0.82
C ALA A 66 -19.20 -4.72 0.95
N GLN A 67 -19.11 -5.68 1.89
CA GLN A 67 -17.97 -6.58 2.04
C GLN A 67 -17.73 -7.43 0.79
N ARG A 68 -18.79 -8.05 0.24
CA ARG A 68 -18.70 -8.83 -1.01
C ARG A 68 -18.23 -7.95 -2.17
N ASN A 69 -18.81 -6.77 -2.32
CA ASN A 69 -18.44 -5.83 -3.38
C ASN A 69 -16.98 -5.38 -3.26
N SER A 70 -16.50 -5.12 -2.03
CA SER A 70 -15.11 -4.75 -1.76
C SER A 70 -14.14 -5.88 -2.12
N GLU A 71 -14.49 -7.13 -1.79
CA GLU A 71 -13.66 -8.29 -2.14
C GLU A 71 -13.62 -8.52 -3.65
N LEU A 72 -14.75 -8.40 -4.36
CA LEU A 72 -14.78 -8.48 -5.82
C LEU A 72 -13.92 -7.39 -6.47
N ALA A 73 -14.04 -6.14 -6.00
CA ALA A 73 -13.24 -5.03 -6.48
C ALA A 73 -11.73 -5.28 -6.23
N ARG A 74 -11.37 -5.82 -5.07
CA ARG A 74 -9.98 -6.20 -4.74
C ARG A 74 -9.46 -7.30 -5.68
N GLN A 75 -10.25 -8.33 -5.93
CA GLN A 75 -9.87 -9.41 -6.84
C GLN A 75 -9.69 -8.93 -8.27
N GLU A 76 -10.57 -8.04 -8.74
CA GLU A 76 -10.46 -7.42 -10.05
C GLU A 76 -9.20 -6.55 -10.15
N ALA A 77 -8.93 -5.72 -9.15
CA ALA A 77 -7.72 -4.91 -9.07
C ALA A 77 -6.45 -5.77 -9.13
N LEU A 78 -6.40 -6.88 -8.38
CA LEU A 78 -5.28 -7.84 -8.42
C LEU A 78 -5.13 -8.53 -9.78
N ARG A 79 -6.22 -8.81 -10.49
CA ARG A 79 -6.16 -9.36 -11.85
C ARG A 79 -5.62 -8.32 -12.84
N LYS A 80 -6.09 -7.08 -12.73
CA LYS A 80 -5.63 -5.96 -13.56
C LYS A 80 -4.14 -5.67 -13.36
N ASP A 81 -3.69 -5.60 -12.11
CA ASP A 81 -2.27 -5.41 -11.75
C ASP A 81 -1.41 -6.54 -12.33
N ARG A 82 -1.78 -7.81 -12.10
CA ARG A 82 -1.04 -8.95 -12.66
C ARG A 82 -0.93 -8.89 -14.19
N ARG A 83 -1.99 -8.48 -14.88
CA ARG A 83 -1.99 -8.32 -16.34
C ARG A 83 -1.05 -7.18 -16.77
N ALA A 84 -1.10 -6.03 -16.09
CA ALA A 84 -0.23 -4.90 -16.36
C ALA A 84 1.25 -5.23 -16.11
N LYS A 85 1.55 -5.90 -14.99
CA LYS A 85 2.89 -6.39 -14.65
C LYS A 85 3.46 -7.37 -15.68
N ARG A 86 2.64 -8.30 -16.18
CA ARG A 86 3.06 -9.23 -17.25
C ARG A 86 3.37 -8.49 -18.55
N ARG A 87 2.50 -7.57 -18.98
CA ARG A 87 2.68 -6.79 -20.21
C ARG A 87 3.93 -5.91 -20.15
N SER A 88 4.12 -5.20 -19.05
CA SER A 88 5.29 -4.33 -18.83
C SER A 88 6.58 -5.13 -18.77
N LEU A 89 6.60 -6.30 -18.12
CA LEU A 89 7.75 -7.20 -18.16
C LEU A 89 8.09 -7.64 -19.59
N THR A 90 7.08 -8.04 -20.38
CA THR A 90 7.28 -8.40 -21.78
C THR A 90 7.86 -7.24 -22.58
N LEU A 91 7.38 -6.01 -22.37
CA LEU A 91 7.92 -4.82 -23.03
C LEU A 91 9.39 -4.58 -22.67
N LEU A 92 9.72 -4.59 -21.38
CA LEU A 92 11.10 -4.44 -20.91
C LEU A 92 12.02 -5.47 -21.57
N LEU A 93 11.65 -6.76 -21.54
CA LEU A 93 12.46 -7.82 -22.15
C LEU A 93 12.66 -7.66 -23.66
N LYS A 94 11.73 -7.02 -24.38
CA LYS A 94 11.90 -6.71 -25.80
C LYS A 94 12.90 -5.58 -26.04
N LEU A 95 13.01 -4.63 -25.11
CA LEU A 95 13.93 -3.50 -25.20
C LEU A 95 15.37 -3.86 -24.81
N LEU A 96 15.55 -4.84 -23.92
CA LEU A 96 16.87 -5.28 -23.50
C LEU A 96 17.62 -6.00 -24.62
N ASN A 97 18.90 -5.65 -24.78
CA ASN A 97 19.82 -6.43 -25.61
C ASN A 97 20.10 -7.81 -24.98
N GLN A 98 20.78 -8.70 -25.72
CA GLN A 98 21.01 -10.08 -25.27
C GLN A 98 21.75 -10.15 -23.91
N LYS A 99 22.79 -9.35 -23.72
CA LYS A 99 23.56 -9.31 -22.47
C LYS A 99 22.70 -8.82 -21.31
N GLN A 100 21.98 -7.72 -21.49
CA GLN A 100 21.08 -7.17 -20.47
C GLN A 100 19.96 -8.15 -20.11
N ARG A 101 19.41 -8.89 -21.09
CA ARG A 101 18.43 -9.95 -20.82
C ARG A 101 19.02 -11.08 -19.97
N GLN A 102 20.26 -11.46 -20.22
CA GLN A 102 20.94 -12.49 -19.44
C GLN A 102 21.17 -12.00 -18.00
N GLU A 103 21.74 -10.80 -17.82
CA GLU A 103 21.90 -10.18 -16.50
C GLU A 103 20.57 -10.12 -15.76
N PHE A 104 19.51 -9.67 -16.43
CA PHE A 104 18.20 -9.56 -15.80
C PHE A 104 17.60 -10.91 -15.38
N ARG A 105 17.85 -11.97 -16.16
CA ARG A 105 17.40 -13.33 -15.83
C ARG A 105 18.15 -13.92 -14.64
N GLU A 106 19.46 -13.70 -14.56
CA GLU A 106 20.34 -14.28 -13.55
C GLU A 106 20.28 -13.52 -12.22
N VAL A 107 20.39 -12.19 -12.26
CA VAL A 107 20.65 -11.36 -11.08
C VAL A 107 19.62 -10.25 -10.87
N ARG A 108 18.53 -10.26 -11.65
CA ARG A 108 17.38 -9.33 -11.50
C ARG A 108 17.75 -7.84 -11.59
N HIS A 109 18.84 -7.53 -12.28
CA HIS A 109 19.24 -6.18 -12.67
C HIS A 109 19.97 -6.24 -14.01
N PHE A 110 20.20 -5.10 -14.65
CA PHE A 110 21.02 -5.03 -15.85
C PHE A 110 21.82 -3.73 -15.92
N HIS A 111 22.88 -3.74 -16.71
CA HIS A 111 23.72 -2.58 -16.91
C HIS A 111 23.31 -1.75 -18.13
N VAL A 112 23.47 -0.44 -18.01
CA VAL A 112 23.26 0.53 -19.10
C VAL A 112 24.48 1.44 -19.18
N VAL A 113 24.90 1.77 -20.39
CA VAL A 113 25.92 2.79 -20.62
C VAL A 113 25.21 4.07 -21.06
N GLY A 114 25.56 5.19 -20.42
CA GLY A 114 25.00 6.50 -20.73
C GLY A 114 25.30 6.92 -22.17
N GLY A 115 24.28 7.29 -22.93
CA GLY A 115 24.43 7.67 -24.34
C GLY A 115 25.28 8.92 -24.55
N ARG A 116 25.20 9.88 -23.62
CA ARG A 116 25.95 11.14 -23.64
C ARG A 116 27.15 11.13 -22.70
N THR A 117 26.98 10.61 -21.48
CA THR A 117 28.01 10.71 -20.44
C THR A 117 29.02 9.57 -20.46
N GLY A 118 28.67 8.43 -21.06
CA GLY A 118 29.45 7.19 -20.97
C GLY A 118 29.48 6.58 -19.56
N ASN A 119 28.71 7.12 -18.60
CA ASN A 119 28.61 6.55 -17.25
C ASN A 119 28.03 5.14 -17.32
N ARG A 120 28.45 4.27 -16.40
CA ARG A 120 27.86 2.95 -16.23
C ARG A 120 26.79 2.99 -15.15
N TYR A 121 25.61 2.54 -15.51
CA TYR A 121 24.45 2.44 -14.62
C TYR A 121 24.10 0.97 -14.39
N ARG A 122 23.50 0.68 -13.23
CA ARG A 122 22.86 -0.60 -12.94
C ARG A 122 21.43 -0.34 -12.50
N ILE A 123 20.46 -0.91 -13.21
CA ILE A 123 19.03 -0.73 -12.92
C ILE A 123 18.49 -2.00 -12.26
N HIS A 124 18.05 -1.87 -11.02
CA HIS A 124 17.43 -2.93 -10.22
C HIS A 124 15.92 -3.00 -10.45
N VAL A 125 15.33 -4.17 -10.18
CA VAL A 125 13.87 -4.30 -10.10
C VAL A 125 13.33 -3.38 -9.00
N GLY A 126 12.52 -2.40 -9.40
CA GLY A 126 11.93 -1.41 -8.52
C GLY A 126 11.62 -0.13 -9.28
N SER A 127 10.98 0.82 -8.60
CA SER A 127 10.66 2.15 -9.17
C SER A 127 11.26 3.31 -8.36
N ILE A 128 11.73 3.05 -7.13
CA ILE A 128 12.26 4.05 -6.22
C ILE A 128 13.74 3.78 -5.99
N SER A 129 14.58 4.80 -6.20
CA SER A 129 16.04 4.74 -5.98
C SER A 129 16.71 3.47 -6.57
N ASN A 130 16.21 3.00 -7.72
CA ASN A 130 16.55 1.69 -8.28
C ASN A 130 17.71 1.75 -9.30
N ILE A 131 18.30 2.92 -9.52
CA ILE A 131 19.41 3.09 -10.46
C ILE A 131 20.67 3.39 -9.66
N ASP A 132 21.67 2.51 -9.70
CA ASP A 132 23.01 2.80 -9.22
C ASP A 132 23.82 3.46 -10.34
N VAL A 133 24.53 4.54 -10.02
CA VAL A 133 25.61 5.08 -10.85
C VAL A 133 26.91 4.49 -10.37
N LEU A 134 27.67 3.85 -11.26
CA LEU A 134 28.84 3.07 -10.89
C LEU A 134 30.15 3.82 -11.15
N HIS A 135 31.14 3.60 -10.29
CA HIS A 135 32.54 3.86 -10.59
C HIS A 135 33.07 2.85 -11.62
N ARG A 136 34.26 3.13 -12.20
CA ARG A 136 34.91 2.23 -13.16
C ARG A 136 35.21 0.83 -12.59
N ASN A 137 35.46 0.75 -11.29
CA ASN A 137 35.69 -0.52 -10.57
C ASN A 137 34.39 -1.28 -10.24
N GLY A 138 33.22 -0.78 -10.66
CA GLY A 138 31.92 -1.42 -10.42
C GLY A 138 31.27 -1.08 -9.07
N THR A 139 31.93 -0.32 -8.19
CA THR A 139 31.33 0.13 -6.92
C THR A 139 30.28 1.21 -7.14
N VAL A 140 29.27 1.28 -6.28
CA VAL A 140 28.20 2.28 -6.37
C VAL A 140 28.71 3.64 -5.91
N ARG A 141 28.65 4.64 -6.79
CA ARG A 141 28.98 6.05 -6.48
C ARG A 141 27.83 6.72 -5.74
N HIS A 142 26.63 6.61 -6.29
CA HIS A 142 25.38 7.12 -5.74
C HIS A 142 24.20 6.47 -6.46
N ARG A 143 22.98 6.72 -5.98
CA ARG A 143 21.75 6.23 -6.58
C ARG A 143 20.89 7.36 -7.11
N LEU A 144 20.12 7.06 -8.13
CA LEU A 144 19.15 7.98 -8.72
C LEU A 144 17.74 7.49 -8.45
N CYS A 145 16.85 8.42 -8.07
CA CYS A 145 15.42 8.21 -7.99
C CYS A 145 14.72 9.12 -9.00
N VAL A 146 14.12 8.51 -10.02
CA VAL A 146 13.34 9.19 -11.05
C VAL A 146 12.36 8.19 -11.63
N GLN A 147 11.08 8.56 -11.62
CA GLN A 147 10.01 7.74 -12.18
C GLN A 147 8.97 8.65 -12.85
N PRO A 148 8.22 8.13 -13.84
CA PRO A 148 7.04 8.80 -14.35
C PRO A 148 6.03 9.12 -13.25
N THR A 149 5.24 10.17 -13.44
CA THR A 149 4.11 10.49 -12.56
C THR A 149 2.96 9.51 -12.77
N GLY A 150 2.32 9.08 -11.69
CA GLY A 150 1.14 8.20 -11.73
C GLY A 150 1.46 6.73 -11.39
N ASP A 151 0.42 5.90 -11.46
CA ASP A 151 0.53 4.46 -11.20
C ASP A 151 1.01 3.73 -12.47
N VAL A 152 2.33 3.65 -12.61
CA VAL A 152 3.00 3.01 -13.76
C VAL A 152 3.61 1.69 -13.32
N PRO A 153 3.37 0.57 -14.05
CA PRO A 153 3.95 -0.71 -13.71
C PRO A 153 5.47 -0.65 -13.59
N THR A 154 6.03 -1.32 -12.59
CA THR A 154 7.48 -1.27 -12.28
C THR A 154 8.38 -1.50 -13.49
N TYR A 155 8.04 -2.46 -14.36
CA TYR A 155 8.87 -2.75 -15.53
C TYR A 155 8.75 -1.71 -16.64
N ASP A 156 7.65 -0.96 -16.72
CA ASP A 156 7.52 0.18 -17.63
C ASP A 156 8.33 1.37 -17.11
N VAL A 157 8.40 1.56 -15.78
CA VAL A 157 9.32 2.53 -15.17
C VAL A 157 10.76 2.19 -15.53
N MET A 158 11.18 0.94 -15.34
CA MET A 158 12.54 0.48 -15.70
C MET A 158 12.82 0.64 -17.21
N ALA A 159 11.83 0.37 -18.07
CA ALA A 159 11.95 0.55 -19.50
C ALA A 159 12.16 2.04 -19.88
N ALA A 160 11.39 2.95 -19.29
CA ALA A 160 11.55 4.38 -19.50
C ALA A 160 12.92 4.88 -19.02
N GLN A 161 13.38 4.39 -17.86
CA GLN A 161 14.71 4.71 -17.33
C GLN A 161 15.84 4.21 -18.26
N LEU A 162 15.74 2.97 -18.76
CA LEU A 162 16.67 2.42 -19.74
C LEU A 162 16.75 3.31 -20.99
N LEU A 163 15.60 3.61 -21.60
CA LEU A 163 15.51 4.39 -22.84
C LEU A 163 16.12 5.79 -22.66
N HIS A 164 15.85 6.44 -21.53
CA HIS A 164 16.41 7.75 -21.26
C HIS A 164 17.92 7.74 -21.03
N LEU A 165 18.44 6.74 -20.32
CA LEU A 165 19.86 6.66 -20.02
C LEU A 165 20.70 6.33 -21.27
N GLN A 166 20.22 5.44 -22.14
CA GLN A 166 20.97 5.02 -23.33
C GLN A 166 20.95 6.05 -24.47
N ASP A 167 20.03 7.00 -24.45
CA ASP A 167 19.84 7.99 -25.51
C ASP A 167 20.64 9.28 -25.23
N PRO A 168 21.60 9.65 -26.10
CA PRO A 168 22.42 10.86 -25.94
C PRO A 168 21.65 12.18 -25.86
N ASP A 169 20.42 12.24 -26.37
CA ASP A 169 19.59 13.46 -26.41
C ASP A 169 18.68 13.61 -25.20
N THR A 170 18.45 12.52 -24.46
CA THR A 170 17.55 12.54 -23.30
C THR A 170 18.22 12.25 -21.96
N GLU A 171 19.41 11.64 -21.95
CA GLU A 171 20.14 11.30 -20.72
C GLU A 171 20.34 12.51 -19.80
N LEU A 172 20.88 13.63 -20.30
CA LEU A 172 21.19 14.78 -19.45
C LEU A 172 19.92 15.39 -18.82
N ARG A 173 18.81 15.41 -19.55
CA ARG A 173 17.51 15.90 -19.03
C ARG A 173 16.95 14.95 -17.98
N PHE A 174 17.14 13.65 -18.17
CA PHE A 174 16.77 12.63 -17.19
C PHE A 174 17.57 12.77 -15.90
N LEU A 175 18.89 12.92 -16.00
CA LEU A 175 19.77 13.11 -14.83
C LEU A 175 19.43 14.38 -14.05
N ARG A 176 19.10 15.49 -14.72
CA ARG A 176 18.67 16.74 -14.07
C ARG A 176 17.38 16.61 -13.27
N LYS A 177 16.50 15.67 -13.65
CA LYS A 177 15.24 15.40 -12.94
C LYS A 177 15.39 14.43 -11.78
N ALA A 178 16.49 13.68 -11.74
CA ALA A 178 16.65 12.63 -10.76
C ALA A 178 17.07 13.17 -9.40
N ASN A 179 16.41 12.70 -8.35
CA ASN A 179 16.90 12.88 -6.98
C ASN A 179 18.11 11.98 -6.76
N VAL A 180 19.15 12.49 -6.10
CA VAL A 180 20.38 11.76 -5.83
C VAL A 180 20.38 11.28 -4.38
N HIS A 181 20.62 9.99 -4.17
CA HIS A 181 20.78 9.37 -2.86
C HIS A 181 22.21 8.84 -2.70
N PRO A 182 22.76 8.86 -1.47
CA PRO A 182 24.06 8.26 -1.21
C PRO A 182 24.04 6.75 -1.53
N ALA A 183 25.20 6.19 -1.84
CA ALA A 183 25.36 4.73 -1.89
C ALA A 183 24.96 4.13 -0.54
N ARG A 184 24.17 3.04 -0.53
CA ARG A 184 23.94 2.31 0.72
C ARG A 184 25.24 1.62 1.13
N ILE A 185 25.59 1.73 2.40
CA ILE A 185 26.57 0.85 3.02
C ILE A 185 25.93 -0.54 3.03
N GLU A 186 26.36 -1.42 2.13
CA GLU A 186 25.97 -2.83 2.16
C GLU A 186 26.72 -3.49 3.32
N ASN A 187 26.10 -3.53 4.50
CA ASN A 187 26.57 -4.36 5.60
C ASN A 187 26.33 -5.82 5.20
N TYR A 188 27.34 -6.47 4.64
CA TYR A 188 27.32 -7.92 4.43
C TYR A 188 27.32 -8.62 5.79
N THR A 189 26.18 -9.17 6.21
CA THR A 189 26.14 -10.27 7.19
C THR A 189 26.22 -11.58 6.42
N PHE A 190 27.28 -12.34 6.72
CA PHE A 190 27.57 -13.68 6.19
C PHE A 190 26.50 -14.71 6.57
#